data_AF-A0AAX1G1Q8-F1
#
_entry.id   AF-A0AAX1G1Q8-F1
#
_cell.length_a   1.000
_cell.length_b   1.000
_cell.length_c   1.000
_cell.angle_alpha   90.00
_cell.angle_beta   90.00
_cell.angle_gamma   90.00
#
_symmetry.space_group_name_H-M   'P 1'
#
loop_
_entity.id
_entity.type
_entity.pdbx_description
1 polymer ?
#
loop_
_entity_poly.entity_id
_entity_poly.type
_entity_poly.pdbx_seq_one_letter_code
_entity_poly.pdbx_strand_id
1 'polypeptide(L)' 'MKPQTLTHAIAAMRALVRARHSGNAEQLRHAEFEVKEQGRYVLQVRQALVGNRDGVTLNNVIPGWVNARLAGKVEESA' A
#
# COMPACT_ATOMS: atom_id res chain seq x y z
N MET A 1 3.45 -13.63 12.14
CA MET A 1 3.59 -12.21 11.76
C MET A 1 4.19 -12.16 10.36
N LYS A 2 3.57 -11.46 9.39
CA LYS A 2 4.08 -11.39 8.00
C LYS A 2 5.32 -10.48 7.93
N PRO A 3 6.32 -10.76 7.08
CA PRO A 3 7.46 -9.87 6.90
C PRO A 3 7.04 -8.44 6.53
N GLN A 4 7.69 -7.44 7.11
CA GLN A 4 7.45 -6.04 6.75
C GLN A 4 8.14 -5.72 5.42
N THR A 5 7.37 -5.65 4.34
CA THR A 5 7.88 -5.42 2.98
C THR A 5 6.84 -4.70 2.13
N LEU A 6 7.24 -4.08 1.01
CA LEU A 6 6.30 -3.48 0.06
C LEU A 6 5.27 -4.48 -0.45
N THR A 7 5.68 -5.72 -0.76
CA THR A 7 4.77 -6.77 -1.25
C THR A 7 3.67 -7.06 -0.23
N HIS A 8 4.04 -7.24 1.04
CA HIS A 8 3.08 -7.53 2.11
C HIS A 8 2.24 -6.31 2.48
N ALA A 9 2.80 -5.10 2.43
CA ALA A 9 2.03 -3.86 2.60
C ALA A 9 0.96 -3.68 1.51
N ILE A 10 1.32 -3.89 0.24
CA ILE A 10 0.38 -3.83 -0.89
C ILE A 10 -0.72 -4.89 -0.71
N ALA A 11 -0.35 -6.12 -0.35
CA ALA A 11 -1.31 -7.19 -0.11
C ALA A 11 -2.27 -6.88 1.04
N ALA A 12 -1.77 -6.37 2.16
CA ALA A 12 -2.57 -5.97 3.32
C ALA A 12 -3.52 -4.82 2.97
N MET A 13 -3.04 -3.80 2.24
CA MET A 13 -3.88 -2.70 1.79
C MET A 13 -4.99 -3.18 0.84
N ARG A 14 -4.71 -4.12 -0.07
CA ARG A 14 -5.74 -4.74 -0.92
C ARG A 14 -6.76 -5.53 -0.10
N ALA A 15 -6.30 -6.28 0.90
CA ALA A 15 -7.18 -7.01 1.82
C ALA A 15 -8.11 -6.05 2.58
N LEU A 16 -7.59 -4.91 3.04
CA LEU A 16 -8.39 -3.87 3.70
C LEU A 16 -9.47 -3.30 2.79
N VAL A 17 -9.16 -3.01 1.53
CA VAL A 17 -10.17 -2.53 0.57
C VAL A 17 -11.27 -3.57 0.34
N ARG A 18 -10.89 -4.85 0.17
CA ARG A 18 -11.86 -5.94 0.03
C ARG A 18 -12.72 -6.10 1.28
N ALA A 19 -12.12 -6.05 2.46
CA ALA A 19 -12.84 -6.17 3.74
C ALA A 19 -13.87 -5.04 3.92
N ARG A 20 -13.51 -3.80 3.53
CA ARG A 20 -14.45 -2.67 3.52
C ARG A 20 -15.66 -2.91 2.62
N HIS A 21 -15.45 -3.50 1.43
CA HIS A 21 -16.54 -3.82 0.52
C HIS A 21 -17.38 -5.02 0.96
N SER A 22 -16.80 -5.94 1.75
CA SER A 22 -17.49 -7.14 2.22
C SER A 22 -18.52 -6.88 3.32
N GLY A 23 -18.42 -5.77 4.05
CA GLY A 23 -19.26 -5.46 5.22
C GLY A 23 -18.99 -6.34 6.45
N ASN A 24 -18.00 -7.25 6.42
CA ASN A 24 -17.65 -8.10 7.56
C ASN A 24 -16.72 -7.36 8.54
N ALA A 25 -17.24 -7.06 9.74
CA ALA A 25 -16.52 -6.31 10.77
C ALA A 25 -15.30 -7.04 11.35
N GLU A 26 -15.28 -8.37 11.37
CA GLU A 26 -14.10 -9.13 11.81
C GLU A 26 -12.99 -9.08 10.77
N GLN A 27 -13.36 -9.27 9.50
CA GLN A 27 -12.41 -9.17 8.39
C GLN A 27 -11.84 -7.76 8.28
N LEU A 28 -12.66 -6.73 8.53
CA LEU A 28 -12.21 -5.34 8.55
C LEU A 28 -11.16 -5.11 9.65
N ARG A 29 -11.47 -5.51 10.90
CA ARG A 29 -10.54 -5.36 12.03
C ARG A 29 -9.23 -6.11 11.80
N HIS A 30 -9.30 -7.32 11.26
CA HIS A 30 -8.10 -8.10 10.94
C HIS A 30 -7.25 -7.41 9.86
N ALA A 31 -7.87 -6.95 8.78
CA ALA A 31 -7.15 -6.27 7.71
C ALA A 31 -6.56 -4.92 8.15
N GLU A 32 -7.24 -4.18 9.03
CA GLU A 32 -6.71 -2.96 9.65
C GLU A 32 -5.47 -3.24 10.50
N PHE A 33 -5.50 -4.32 11.29
CA PHE A 33 -4.34 -4.77 12.04
C PHE A 33 -3.18 -5.14 11.10
N GLU A 34 -3.42 -5.93 10.05
CA GLU A 34 -2.37 -6.29 9.09
C GLU A 34 -1.74 -5.07 8.41
N VAL A 35 -2.54 -4.05 8.06
CA VAL A 35 -2.03 -2.80 7.49
C VAL A 35 -1.17 -2.05 8.51
N LYS A 36 -1.60 -1.97 9.78
CA LYS A 36 -0.84 -1.30 10.84
C LYS A 36 0.53 -1.94 11.05
N GLU A 37 0.59 -3.27 11.04
CA GLU A 37 1.82 -4.05 11.24
C GLU A 37 2.87 -3.82 10.15
N GLN A 38 2.44 -3.44 8.94
CA GLN A 38 3.34 -3.15 7.81
C GLN A 38 3.98 -1.75 7.89
N GLY A 39 3.48 -0.87 8.78
CA GLY A 39 4.12 0.37 9.20
C GLY A 39 4.63 1.24 8.05
N ARG A 40 5.96 1.46 8.00
CA ARG A 40 6.63 2.34 7.03
C ARG A 40 6.34 1.99 5.57
N TYR A 41 6.13 0.72 5.26
CA TYR A 41 5.90 0.28 3.88
C TYR A 41 4.50 0.68 3.39
N VAL A 42 3.53 0.78 4.29
CA VAL A 42 2.21 1.34 3.97
C VAL A 42 2.30 2.83 3.66
N LEU A 43 3.15 3.56 4.40
CA LEU A 43 3.39 4.98 4.13
C LEU A 43 4.02 5.17 2.75
N GLN A 44 5.03 4.36 2.40
CA GLN A 44 5.66 4.37 1.08
C GLN A 44 4.67 4.12 -0.05
N VAL A 45 3.81 3.10 0.07
CA VAL A 45 2.78 2.81 -0.93
C VAL A 45 1.79 3.97 -1.06
N ARG A 46 1.33 4.54 0.06
CA ARG A 46 0.44 5.71 0.05
C ARG A 46 1.10 6.91 -0.64
N GLN A 47 2.35 7.20 -0.31
CA GLN A 47 3.09 8.33 -0.87
C GLN A 47 3.34 8.18 -2.38
N ALA A 48 3.61 6.95 -2.85
CA ALA A 48 3.75 6.69 -4.28
C ALA A 48 2.43 6.86 -5.04
N LEU A 49 1.30 6.46 -4.43
CA LEU A 49 -0.03 6.63 -5.02
C LEU A 49 -0.53 8.09 -4.98
N VAL A 50 -0.07 8.91 -4.03
CA VAL A 50 -0.41 10.33 -3.97
C VAL A 50 0.20 11.09 -5.15
N GLY A 51 -0.67 11.70 -5.96
CA GLY A 51 -0.29 12.44 -7.16
C GLY A 51 0.19 11.55 -8.29
N ASN A 52 -0.18 10.26 -8.30
CA ASN A 52 0.09 9.40 -9.45
C ASN A 52 -0.74 9.86 -10.67
N ARG A 53 -0.06 10.02 -11.81
CA ARG A 53 -0.66 10.37 -13.11
C ARG A 53 -0.66 9.19 -14.09
N ASP A 54 -0.06 8.08 -13.68
CA ASP A 54 0.14 6.87 -14.49
C ASP A 54 -1.12 5.97 -14.51
N GLY A 55 -2.21 6.37 -13.83
CA GLY A 55 -3.42 5.58 -13.70
C GLY A 55 -3.25 4.32 -12.84
N VAL A 56 -2.13 4.18 -12.14
CA VAL A 56 -1.83 2.98 -11.33
C VAL A 56 -2.72 2.95 -10.10
N THR A 57 -3.48 1.88 -9.94
CA THR A 57 -4.35 1.69 -8.77
C THR A 57 -3.71 0.73 -7.78
N LEU A 58 -4.24 0.69 -6.55
CA LEU A 58 -3.81 -0.29 -5.55
C LEU A 58 -3.94 -1.74 -6.05
N ASN A 59 -4.86 -2.03 -6.98
CA ASN A 59 -5.00 -3.36 -7.57
C ASN A 59 -3.82 -3.75 -8.47
N ASN A 60 -3.19 -2.78 -9.13
CA ASN A 60 -2.12 -3.01 -10.10
C ASN A 60 -0.74 -2.57 -9.61
N VAL A 61 -0.66 -1.90 -8.45
CA VAL A 61 0.61 -1.44 -7.89
C VAL A 61 1.53 -2.62 -7.56
N ILE A 62 2.82 -2.48 -7.88
CA ILE A 62 3.85 -3.46 -7.57
C ILE A 62 5.02 -2.78 -6.84
N PRO A 63 5.82 -3.54 -6.05
CA PRO A 63 6.95 -2.98 -5.31
C PRO A 63 7.94 -2.18 -6.17
N GLY A 64 8.26 -2.68 -7.36
CA GLY A 64 9.18 -2.01 -8.29
C GLY A 64 8.69 -0.62 -8.72
N TRP A 65 7.40 -0.49 -8.98
CA TRP A 65 6.79 0.80 -9.32
C TRP A 65 6.81 1.77 -8.13
N VAL A 66 6.53 1.30 -6.92
CA VAL A 66 6.60 2.13 -5.70
C VAL A 66 8.02 2.68 -5.51
N ASN A 67 9.03 1.83 -5.66
CA ASN A 67 10.43 2.25 -5.55
C ASN A 67 10.80 3.27 -6.63
N ALA A 68 10.45 3.02 -7.90
CA ALA A 68 10.71 3.95 -8.99
C ALA A 68 10.04 5.31 -8.75
N ARG A 69 8.79 5.31 -8.26
CA ARG A 69 8.04 6.55 -7.98
C ARG A 69 8.64 7.33 -6.81
N LEU A 70 9.09 6.66 -5.77
CA LEU A 70 9.74 7.32 -4.63
C LEU A 70 11.13 7.85 -5.02
N ALA A 71 11.88 7.13 -5.85
CA ALA A 71 13.17 7.59 -6.37
C ALA A 71 13.01 8.85 -7.25
N GLY A 72 12.05 8.85 -8.19
CA GLY A 72 11.79 10.03 -9.04
C GLY A 72 11.34 11.26 -8.25
N LYS A 73 10.59 11.08 -7.15
CA LYS A 73 10.23 12.20 -6.25
C LYS A 73 11.42 12.82 -5.53
N VAL A 74 12.46 12.03 -5.23
CA VAL A 74 13.69 12.55 -4.61
C VAL A 74 14.42 13.47 -5.58
N GLU A 75 14.44 13.14 -6.87
CA GLU A 75 15.06 14.00 -7.89
C GLU A 75 14.25 15.26 -8.21
N GLU A 76 12.91 15.23 -8.15
CA GLU A 76 12.07 16.43 -8.33
C GLU A 76 12.15 17.41 -7.14
N SER A 77 12.67 16.98 -5.98
CA SER A 77 12.73 17.78 -4.75
C SER A 77 14.15 18.19 -4.33
N ALA A 78 15.17 17.86 -5.13
CA ALA A 78 16.59 18.19 -4.92
C ALA A 78 17.02 19.36 -5.82
#